data_AF-A0A959CP65-F1
#
_entry.id   AF-A0A959CP65-F1
#
_cell.length_a   1.000
_cell.length_b   1.000
_cell.length_c   1.000
_cell.angle_alpha   90.00
_cell.angle_beta   90.00
_cell.angle_gamma   90.00
#
_symmetry.space_group_name_H-M   'P 1'
#
loop_
_entity.id
_entity.type
_entity.pdbx_description
1 polymer ?
#
loop_
_entity_poly.entity_id
_entity_poly.type
_entity_poly.pdbx_seq_one_letter_code
_entity_poly.pdbx_strand_id
1 'polypeptide(L)'
;EMRASPSSENYHLRDFRTNISKELNLSLGKKELPIRGFHLFLHSTDGLPELYVADSIDNPSLLKALYLARPGSSVYFDKLIVETAEGQLMLFPVAFAFNIGFERPYSLSLEPVEGAAPEAASFRMSGQKGATLIRFQNYPLSRILPYLLGVDSTRLQLRDWNEDPLLNIHFTSAHYSLEDGKTFLLRELQGRYGLELEWTNVQEAYQLAIKDSILLETFRTGAELKYIEYKDNANKTALLVNITPANLSRFLTRELDVSVVNNINLPQSARLKVEMDFASLASARESLARHGLGLERIKEGATVVARLR
;
A
#
# COMPACT_ATOMS: atom_id res chain seq x y z
N GLU A 1 14.25 4.87 -8.85
CA GLU A 1 14.10 5.00 -10.31
C GLU A 1 14.14 3.58 -10.87
N MET A 2 13.19 3.22 -11.73
CA MET A 2 13.15 1.88 -12.32
C MET A 2 13.80 1.93 -13.70
N ARG A 3 14.60 0.91 -14.02
CA ARG A 3 15.31 0.82 -15.30
C ARG A 3 15.21 -0.61 -15.80
N ALA A 4 14.63 -0.83 -16.96
CA ALA A 4 14.60 -2.15 -17.58
C ALA A 4 15.87 -2.36 -18.41
N SER A 5 16.66 -3.36 -18.04
CA SER A 5 17.84 -3.84 -18.74
C SER A 5 17.96 -5.36 -18.56
N PRO A 6 18.83 -6.04 -19.31
CA PRO A 6 19.05 -7.48 -19.14
C PRO A 6 19.51 -7.89 -17.74
N SER A 7 20.03 -6.95 -16.93
CA SER A 7 20.50 -7.19 -15.57
C SER A 7 19.55 -6.66 -14.49
N SER A 8 18.34 -6.23 -14.86
CA SER A 8 17.39 -5.66 -13.90
C SER A 8 16.84 -6.73 -12.96
N GLU A 9 16.80 -6.41 -11.67
CA GLU A 9 16.12 -7.23 -10.66
C GLU A 9 14.60 -7.15 -10.82
N ASN A 10 13.89 -8.09 -10.18
CA ASN A 10 12.45 -8.05 -10.07
C ASN A 10 12.02 -6.90 -9.15
N TYR A 11 11.12 -6.06 -9.63
CA TYR A 11 10.54 -4.94 -8.90
C TYR A 11 9.41 -5.41 -8.00
N HIS A 12 9.26 -4.79 -6.83
CA HIS A 12 8.06 -5.03 -6.05
C HIS A 12 6.86 -4.35 -6.69
N LEU A 13 5.67 -4.94 -6.57
CA LEU A 13 4.44 -4.40 -7.18
C LEU A 13 4.17 -2.95 -6.79
N ARG A 14 4.46 -2.60 -5.53
CA ARG A 14 4.43 -1.21 -5.07
C ARG A 14 5.36 -0.35 -5.92
N ASP A 15 6.66 -0.67 -5.94
CA ASP A 15 7.68 0.09 -6.69
C ASP A 15 7.30 0.23 -8.17
N PHE A 16 6.76 -0.82 -8.79
CA PHE A 16 6.21 -0.74 -10.14
C PHE A 16 5.12 0.32 -10.24
N ARG A 17 4.05 0.22 -9.43
CA ARG A 17 2.93 1.18 -9.39
C ARG A 17 3.36 2.62 -9.14
N THR A 18 4.41 2.81 -8.34
CA THR A 18 4.98 4.13 -8.02
C THR A 18 5.64 4.83 -9.22
N ASN A 19 6.08 4.06 -10.22
CA ASN A 19 6.84 4.58 -11.36
C ASN A 19 6.05 4.53 -12.68
N ILE A 20 4.86 3.92 -12.74
CA ILE A 20 4.04 3.87 -13.98
C ILE A 20 3.78 5.27 -14.55
N SER A 21 3.58 6.27 -13.69
CA SER A 21 3.27 7.65 -14.11
C SER A 21 4.51 8.51 -14.42
N LYS A 22 5.70 7.92 -14.46
CA LYS A 22 6.92 8.65 -14.86
C LYS A 22 7.09 8.59 -16.37
N GLU A 23 7.64 9.66 -16.92
CA GLU A 23 7.95 9.72 -18.35
C GLU A 23 8.94 8.60 -18.73
N LEU A 24 8.62 7.89 -19.81
CA LEU A 24 9.45 6.82 -20.33
C LEU A 24 10.52 7.42 -21.24
N ASN A 25 11.78 7.15 -20.92
CA ASN A 25 12.92 7.56 -21.72
C ASN A 25 13.79 6.36 -22.05
N LEU A 26 14.32 6.32 -23.27
CA LEU A 26 15.32 5.33 -23.69
C LEU A 26 16.71 5.90 -23.44
N SER A 27 17.47 5.28 -22.53
CA SER A 27 18.88 5.62 -22.33
C SER A 27 19.77 4.84 -23.32
N LEU A 28 20.49 5.56 -24.19
CA LEU A 28 21.50 5.00 -25.09
C LEU A 28 22.88 5.60 -24.76
N GLY A 29 23.65 4.87 -23.94
CA GLY A 29 24.91 5.39 -23.40
C GLY A 29 24.67 6.57 -22.46
N LYS A 30 25.13 7.77 -22.86
CA LYS A 30 24.89 9.03 -22.11
C LYS A 30 23.70 9.83 -22.64
N LYS A 31 23.05 9.40 -23.72
CA LYS A 31 21.92 10.09 -24.32
C LYS A 31 20.61 9.55 -23.74
N GLU A 32 19.68 10.44 -23.45
CA GLU A 32 18.28 10.10 -23.17
C GLU A 32 17.44 10.52 -24.36
N LEU A 33 16.65 9.57 -24.86
CA LEU A 33 15.78 9.75 -26.02
C LEU A 33 14.32 9.63 -25.55
N PRO A 34 13.49 10.66 -25.75
CA PRO A 34 12.07 10.61 -25.43
C PRO A 34 11.38 9.52 -26.24
N ILE A 35 10.57 8.70 -25.57
CA ILE A 35 9.73 7.71 -26.24
C ILE A 35 8.43 8.41 -26.67
N ARG A 36 8.12 8.36 -27.97
CA ARG A 36 6.92 8.94 -28.60
C ARG A 36 5.86 7.92 -28.96
N GLY A 37 6.21 6.64 -28.86
CA GLY A 37 5.25 5.56 -28.95
C GLY A 37 5.90 4.22 -28.73
N PHE A 38 5.08 3.24 -28.41
CA PHE A 38 5.56 1.92 -28.06
C PHE A 38 4.48 0.85 -28.22
N HIS A 39 4.98 -0.37 -28.32
CA HIS A 39 4.21 -1.58 -28.12
C HIS A 39 4.58 -2.16 -26.75
N LEU A 40 3.56 -2.53 -25.98
CA LEU A 40 3.71 -3.03 -24.62
C LEU A 40 2.85 -4.27 -24.44
N PHE A 41 3.47 -5.34 -23.96
CA PHE A 41 2.79 -6.53 -23.49
C PHE A 41 2.74 -6.55 -21.96
N LEU A 42 1.55 -6.76 -21.41
CA LEU A 42 1.38 -7.07 -20.00
C LEU A 42 1.06 -8.55 -19.87
N HIS A 43 1.92 -9.30 -19.19
CA HIS A 43 1.74 -10.73 -18.97
C HIS A 43 1.67 -11.02 -17.47
N SER A 44 0.72 -11.85 -17.05
CA SER A 44 0.61 -12.35 -15.68
C SER A 44 0.74 -13.87 -15.69
N THR A 45 1.19 -14.47 -14.58
CA THR A 45 1.41 -15.93 -14.48
C THR A 45 0.17 -16.76 -14.81
N ASP A 46 -1.03 -16.18 -14.62
CA ASP A 46 -2.29 -16.90 -14.69
C ASP A 46 -3.16 -16.47 -15.90
N GLY A 47 -2.61 -15.69 -16.84
CA GLY A 47 -3.36 -15.08 -17.93
C GLY A 47 -2.62 -15.00 -19.26
N LEU A 48 -3.38 -14.83 -20.34
CA LEU A 48 -2.81 -14.56 -21.66
C LEU A 48 -2.16 -13.17 -21.68
N PRO A 49 -1.05 -12.98 -22.42
CA PRO A 49 -0.46 -11.66 -22.60
C PRO A 49 -1.42 -10.70 -23.29
N GLU A 50 -1.54 -9.49 -22.78
CA GLU A 50 -2.31 -8.39 -23.37
C GLU A 50 -1.39 -7.42 -24.09
N LEU A 51 -1.68 -7.05 -25.34
CA LEU A 51 -0.92 -6.08 -26.13
C LEU A 51 -1.58 -4.70 -26.12
N TYR A 52 -0.78 -3.69 -25.88
CA TYR A 52 -1.12 -2.28 -25.93
C TYR A 52 -0.21 -1.56 -26.93
N VAL A 53 -0.80 -0.70 -27.76
CA VAL A 53 -0.07 0.22 -28.65
C VAL A 53 -0.47 1.63 -28.24
N ALA A 54 0.49 2.42 -27.80
CA ALA A 54 0.26 3.76 -27.29
C ALA A 54 1.42 4.71 -27.59
N ASP A 55 1.11 5.99 -27.67
CA ASP A 55 2.06 7.11 -27.77
C ASP A 55 2.54 7.59 -26.39
N SER A 56 1.76 7.31 -25.34
CA SER A 56 2.07 7.63 -23.94
C SER A 56 1.57 6.55 -22.99
N ILE A 57 2.29 6.37 -21.88
CA ILE A 57 1.85 5.53 -20.75
C ILE A 57 0.56 6.07 -20.11
N ASP A 58 0.26 7.36 -20.29
CA ASP A 58 -0.94 8.02 -19.78
C ASP A 58 -2.22 7.62 -20.54
N ASN A 59 -2.11 6.82 -21.60
CA ASN A 59 -3.27 6.23 -22.26
C ASN A 59 -4.17 5.53 -21.20
N PRO A 60 -5.44 5.92 -21.02
CA PRO A 60 -6.23 5.48 -19.88
C PRO A 60 -6.40 3.96 -19.76
N SER A 61 -6.57 3.26 -20.89
CA SER A 61 -6.75 1.80 -20.92
C SER A 61 -5.46 1.07 -20.56
N LEU A 62 -4.33 1.50 -21.14
CA LEU A 62 -3.02 0.97 -20.81
C LEU A 62 -2.69 1.24 -19.34
N LEU A 63 -2.87 2.49 -18.89
CA LEU A 63 -2.61 2.90 -17.53
C LEU A 63 -3.39 2.00 -16.57
N LYS A 64 -4.71 1.83 -16.77
CA LYS A 64 -5.54 0.91 -15.98
C LYS A 64 -4.93 -0.49 -15.90
N ALA A 65 -4.55 -1.08 -17.03
CA ALA A 65 -3.97 -2.43 -17.08
C ALA A 65 -2.67 -2.52 -16.28
N LEU A 66 -1.77 -1.56 -16.45
CA LEU A 66 -0.51 -1.50 -15.72
C LEU A 66 -0.71 -1.38 -14.20
N TYR A 67 -1.71 -0.61 -13.74
CA TYR A 67 -2.01 -0.53 -12.30
C TYR A 67 -2.59 -1.83 -11.74
N LEU A 68 -3.41 -2.54 -12.53
CA LEU A 68 -4.00 -3.82 -12.17
C LEU A 68 -3.03 -5.01 -12.27
N ALA A 69 -1.79 -4.80 -12.69
CA ALA A 69 -0.74 -5.81 -12.68
C ALA A 69 -0.61 -6.47 -11.29
N ARG A 70 -0.33 -7.76 -11.26
CA ARG A 70 -0.26 -8.58 -10.04
C ARG A 70 1.20 -8.92 -9.72
N PRO A 71 1.50 -9.38 -8.49
CA PRO A 71 2.79 -10.01 -8.22
C PRO A 71 2.98 -11.19 -9.18
N GLY A 72 4.19 -11.35 -9.71
CA GLY A 72 4.51 -12.32 -10.76
C GLY A 72 4.26 -11.83 -12.19
N SER A 73 3.73 -10.62 -12.41
CA SER A 73 3.54 -10.08 -13.76
C SER A 73 4.82 -9.52 -14.40
N SER A 74 4.88 -9.47 -15.72
CA SER A 74 5.93 -8.82 -16.51
C SER A 74 5.33 -7.79 -17.46
N VAL A 75 5.95 -6.61 -17.52
CA VAL A 75 5.61 -5.52 -18.45
C VAL A 75 6.72 -5.40 -19.47
N TYR A 76 6.44 -5.78 -20.70
CA TYR A 76 7.42 -6.00 -21.75
C TYR A 76 7.22 -5.01 -22.90
N PHE A 77 8.25 -4.27 -23.27
CA PHE A 77 8.28 -3.39 -24.44
C PHE A 77 9.05 -4.09 -25.55
N ASP A 78 8.48 -4.21 -26.75
CA ASP A 78 9.14 -4.86 -27.91
C ASP A 78 9.44 -3.90 -29.06
N LYS A 79 8.71 -2.79 -29.17
CA LYS A 79 8.95 -1.74 -30.16
C LYS A 79 8.83 -0.37 -29.52
N LEU A 80 9.80 0.50 -29.78
CA LEU A 80 9.80 1.88 -29.34
C LEU A 80 9.97 2.81 -30.55
N ILE A 81 9.18 3.88 -30.59
CA ILE A 81 9.39 5.02 -31.46
C ILE A 81 9.99 6.11 -30.58
N VAL A 82 11.19 6.58 -30.91
CA VAL A 82 11.90 7.61 -30.14
C VAL A 82 12.19 8.82 -31.00
N GLU A 83 12.26 9.99 -30.37
CA GLU A 83 12.63 11.24 -31.04
C GLU A 83 14.11 11.57 -30.80
N THR A 84 14.85 11.92 -31.85
CA THR A 84 16.23 12.38 -31.75
C THR A 84 16.31 13.85 -31.37
N ALA A 85 17.50 14.33 -31.00
CA ALA A 85 17.75 15.75 -30.74
C ALA A 85 17.44 16.66 -31.96
N GLU A 86 17.38 16.10 -33.16
CA GLU A 86 17.08 16.80 -34.41
C GLU A 86 15.58 16.71 -34.78
N GLY A 87 14.74 16.13 -33.91
CA GLY A 87 13.30 15.97 -34.12
C GLY A 87 12.92 14.81 -35.05
N GLN A 88 13.86 13.92 -35.38
CA GLN A 88 13.58 12.75 -36.22
C GLN A 88 13.02 11.60 -35.40
N LEU A 89 12.02 10.89 -35.93
CA LEU A 89 11.47 9.69 -35.32
C LEU A 89 12.23 8.44 -35.79
N MET A 90 12.66 7.63 -34.84
CA MET A 90 13.35 6.36 -35.10
C MET A 90 12.62 5.19 -34.45
N LEU A 91 12.50 4.08 -35.17
CA LEU A 91 11.98 2.82 -34.64
C LEU A 91 13.12 1.98 -34.06
N PHE A 92 13.02 1.63 -32.78
CA PHE A 92 13.93 0.72 -32.07
C PHE A 92 13.22 -0.62 -31.82
N PRO A 93 13.67 -1.70 -32.46
CA PRO A 93 13.16 -3.05 -32.20
C PRO A 93 13.92 -3.66 -31.02
N VAL A 94 13.72 -3.12 -29.82
CA VAL A 94 14.43 -3.59 -28.62
C VAL A 94 13.44 -4.04 -27.56
N ALA A 95 13.78 -5.18 -26.95
CA ALA A 95 13.02 -5.90 -25.96
C ALA A 95 13.49 -5.54 -24.54
N PHE A 96 12.63 -4.91 -23.74
CA PHE A 96 12.91 -4.64 -22.31
C PHE A 96 11.74 -5.07 -21.46
N ALA A 97 12.00 -5.59 -20.25
CA ALA A 97 10.95 -5.99 -19.33
C ALA A 97 11.13 -5.37 -17.94
N PHE A 98 10.02 -4.94 -17.34
CA PHE A 98 9.90 -4.76 -15.90
C PHE A 98 9.21 -5.99 -15.33
N ASN A 99 9.93 -6.80 -14.56
CA ASN A 99 9.36 -7.95 -13.87
C ASN A 99 8.87 -7.54 -12.48
N ILE A 100 7.68 -7.97 -12.09
CA ILE A 100 7.07 -7.68 -10.80
C ILE A 100 7.17 -8.93 -9.92
N GLY A 101 8.00 -8.90 -8.86
CA GLY A 101 8.22 -10.02 -7.94
C GLY A 101 7.09 -10.22 -6.91
N PHE A 102 7.12 -11.38 -6.24
CA PHE A 102 6.26 -11.75 -5.10
C PHE A 102 6.65 -11.03 -3.79
N GLU A 103 5.88 -11.24 -2.70
CA GLU A 103 6.09 -10.62 -1.37
C GLU A 103 7.56 -10.68 -0.91
N ARG A 104 8.00 -9.59 -0.27
CA ARG A 104 9.38 -9.44 0.21
C ARG A 104 9.58 -10.13 1.57
N PRO A 105 10.80 -10.60 1.87
CA PRO A 105 11.08 -11.33 3.11
C PRO A 105 10.92 -10.44 4.37
N TYR A 106 10.48 -11.08 5.45
CA TYR A 106 10.46 -10.55 6.81
C TYR A 106 10.71 -11.69 7.80
N SER A 107 11.12 -11.34 9.03
CA SER A 107 11.26 -12.29 10.13
C SER A 107 10.29 -11.93 11.25
N LEU A 108 9.55 -12.93 11.73
CA LEU A 108 8.64 -12.82 12.85
C LEU A 108 8.86 -14.02 13.77
N SER A 109 9.28 -13.76 15.01
CA SER A 109 9.22 -14.72 16.12
C SER A 109 8.21 -14.25 17.16
N LEU A 110 7.43 -15.22 17.65
CA LEU A 110 6.49 -15.07 18.74
C LEU A 110 6.64 -16.29 19.65
N GLU A 111 7.08 -16.07 20.88
CA GLU A 111 7.39 -17.14 21.83
C GLU A 111 6.69 -16.86 23.17
N PRO A 112 5.88 -17.80 23.70
CA PRO A 112 5.38 -17.70 25.07
C PRO A 112 6.53 -17.88 26.05
N VAL A 113 6.48 -17.16 27.17
CA VAL A 113 7.46 -17.24 28.24
C VAL A 113 6.89 -18.15 29.34
N GLU A 114 7.50 -19.32 29.52
CA GLU A 114 7.14 -20.24 30.60
C GLU A 114 7.88 -19.88 31.89
N GLY A 115 7.12 -19.65 32.97
CA GLY A 115 7.66 -19.41 34.32
C GLY A 115 7.81 -17.93 34.71
N ALA A 116 7.59 -17.65 35.99
CA ALA A 116 7.75 -16.31 36.57
C ALA A 116 9.23 -16.03 36.88
N ALA A 117 10.01 -15.58 35.89
CA ALA A 117 11.34 -15.03 36.13
C ALA A 117 11.40 -13.55 35.67
N PRO A 118 11.93 -12.64 36.51
CA PRO A 118 11.73 -11.21 36.38
C PRO A 118 12.80 -10.60 35.45
N GLU A 119 12.95 -11.06 34.21
CA GLU A 119 13.66 -10.19 33.27
C GLU A 119 12.81 -8.93 33.11
N ALA A 120 13.45 -7.76 33.28
CA ALA A 120 12.75 -6.49 33.14
C ALA A 120 12.11 -6.42 31.75
N ALA A 121 10.79 -6.21 31.72
CA ALA A 121 10.06 -6.07 30.48
C ALA A 121 10.72 -4.97 29.63
N SER A 122 11.14 -5.32 28.41
CA SER A 122 11.76 -4.36 27.48
C SER A 122 11.00 -4.26 26.16
N PHE A 123 10.83 -3.02 25.69
CA PHE A 123 10.07 -2.71 24.49
C PHE A 123 10.84 -1.76 23.59
N ARG A 124 10.85 -2.06 22.29
CA ARG A 124 11.42 -1.18 21.27
C ARG A 124 10.61 -1.26 19.98
N MET A 125 10.20 -0.10 19.49
CA MET A 125 9.64 0.07 18.15
C MET A 125 10.42 1.14 17.42
N SER A 126 10.91 0.81 16.22
CA SER A 126 11.57 1.79 15.36
C SER A 126 11.30 1.47 13.90
N GLY A 127 10.84 2.47 13.15
CA GLY A 127 10.87 2.50 11.70
C GLY A 127 11.84 3.60 11.27
N GLN A 128 13.11 3.25 11.03
CA GLN A 128 14.06 4.15 10.37
C GLN A 128 14.40 3.59 8.99
N LYS A 129 14.83 4.48 8.07
CA LYS A 129 15.14 4.13 6.67
C LYS A 129 16.03 2.88 6.62
N GLY A 130 15.45 1.76 6.16
CA GLY A 130 16.15 0.50 5.91
C GLY A 130 15.90 -0.64 6.89
N ALA A 131 15.24 -0.42 8.03
CA ALA A 131 14.79 -1.52 8.90
C ALA A 131 13.65 -1.11 9.83
N THR A 132 12.55 -1.85 9.77
CA THR A 132 11.52 -1.88 10.80
C THR A 132 11.88 -2.94 11.84
N LEU A 133 11.85 -2.55 13.11
CA LEU A 133 12.04 -3.42 14.27
C LEU A 133 10.89 -3.22 15.25
N ILE A 134 10.24 -4.30 15.64
CA ILE A 134 9.29 -4.35 16.76
C ILE A 134 9.76 -5.46 17.70
N ARG A 135 10.09 -5.11 18.93
CA ARG A 135 10.54 -6.05 19.94
C ARG A 135 9.77 -5.84 21.24
N PHE A 136 9.19 -6.92 21.75
CA PHE A 136 8.66 -7.02 23.10
C PHE A 136 9.36 -8.19 23.79
N GLN A 137 9.87 -7.98 25.00
CA GLN A 137 10.46 -9.06 25.81
C GLN A 137 9.78 -9.14 27.16
N ASN A 138 9.32 -10.32 27.54
CA ASN A 138 8.55 -10.55 28.77
C ASN A 138 7.37 -9.58 28.94
N TYR A 139 6.65 -9.29 27.85
CA TYR A 139 5.46 -8.45 27.91
C TYR A 139 4.19 -9.29 27.96
N PRO A 140 3.26 -9.01 28.89
CA PRO A 140 1.94 -9.61 28.83
C PRO A 140 1.18 -9.11 27.61
N LEU A 141 0.41 -10.00 26.98
CA LEU A 141 -0.38 -9.70 25.80
C LEU A 141 -1.27 -8.46 26.00
N SER A 142 -1.92 -8.32 27.16
CA SER A 142 -2.75 -7.16 27.49
C SER A 142 -2.01 -5.82 27.40
N ARG A 143 -0.69 -5.81 27.68
CA ARG A 143 0.16 -4.62 27.60
C ARG A 143 0.74 -4.40 26.21
N ILE A 144 0.81 -5.44 25.38
CA ILE A 144 1.24 -5.35 23.97
C ILE A 144 0.16 -4.68 23.12
N LEU A 145 -1.11 -5.02 23.36
CA LEU A 145 -2.23 -4.59 22.51
C LEU A 145 -2.36 -3.07 22.33
N PRO A 146 -2.25 -2.22 23.37
CA PRO A 146 -2.34 -0.77 23.19
C PRO A 146 -1.31 -0.22 22.18
N TYR A 147 -0.08 -0.76 22.18
CA TYR A 147 0.97 -0.35 21.24
C TYR A 147 0.67 -0.78 19.80
N LEU A 148 0.17 -1.99 19.62
CA LEU A 148 -0.21 -2.51 18.30
C LEU A 148 -1.45 -1.79 17.74
N LEU A 149 -2.39 -1.43 18.61
CA LEU A 149 -3.65 -0.79 18.25
C LEU A 149 -3.55 0.74 18.15
N GLY A 150 -2.46 1.33 18.66
CA GLY A 150 -2.28 2.78 18.71
C GLY A 150 -3.29 3.48 19.62
N VAL A 151 -3.65 2.86 20.75
CA VAL A 151 -4.59 3.43 21.74
C VAL A 151 -3.94 3.55 23.11
N ASP A 152 -4.48 4.44 23.94
CA ASP A 152 -4.15 4.48 25.36
C ASP A 152 -4.63 3.20 26.06
N SER A 153 -3.85 2.71 27.02
CA SER A 153 -4.20 1.55 27.84
C SER A 153 -5.55 1.68 28.57
N THR A 154 -5.95 2.89 28.95
CA THR A 154 -7.26 3.18 29.60
C THR A 154 -8.45 2.93 28.67
N ARG A 155 -8.21 2.87 27.36
CA ARG A 155 -9.23 2.62 26.33
C ARG A 155 -9.31 1.15 25.91
N LEU A 156 -8.54 0.27 26.55
CA LEU A 156 -8.60 -1.17 26.37
C LEU A 156 -9.35 -1.81 27.54
N GLN A 157 -10.48 -2.45 27.25
CA GLN A 157 -11.24 -3.28 28.17
C GLN A 157 -10.95 -4.74 27.86
N LEU A 158 -10.42 -5.47 28.84
CA LEU A 158 -10.21 -6.91 28.73
C LEU A 158 -11.49 -7.62 29.21
N ARG A 159 -12.04 -8.51 28.40
CA ARG A 159 -13.18 -9.38 28.77
C ARG A 159 -12.81 -10.83 28.53
N ASP A 160 -13.31 -11.71 29.38
CA ASP A 160 -13.07 -13.16 29.28
C ASP A 160 -11.56 -13.51 29.25
N TRP A 161 -10.75 -12.68 29.93
CA TRP A 161 -9.30 -12.74 29.94
C TRP A 161 -8.80 -13.61 31.08
N ASN A 162 -8.90 -14.93 30.91
CA ASN A 162 -8.57 -15.88 31.97
C ASN A 162 -7.06 -16.03 32.18
N GLU A 163 -6.28 -15.90 31.11
CA GLU A 163 -4.82 -15.95 31.12
C GLU A 163 -4.26 -14.79 30.30
N ASP A 164 -3.25 -14.11 30.83
CA ASP A 164 -2.54 -13.03 30.13
C ASP A 164 -1.12 -13.51 29.79
N PRO A 165 -0.92 -14.14 28.62
CA PRO A 165 0.33 -14.80 28.32
C PRO A 165 1.47 -13.78 28.22
N LEU A 166 2.60 -14.12 28.84
CA LEU A 166 3.85 -13.38 28.69
C LEU A 166 4.50 -13.79 27.37
N LEU A 167 4.85 -12.79 26.55
CA LEU A 167 5.34 -12.99 25.20
C LEU A 167 6.70 -12.33 24.98
N ASN A 168 7.54 -13.06 24.24
CA ASN A 168 8.66 -12.52 23.50
C ASN A 168 8.25 -12.39 22.03
N ILE A 169 8.28 -11.16 21.52
CA ILE A 169 7.96 -10.84 20.13
C ILE A 169 9.18 -10.19 19.49
N HIS A 170 9.54 -10.66 18.30
CA HIS A 170 10.57 -10.05 17.47
C HIS A 170 10.12 -10.01 16.01
N PHE A 171 9.84 -8.82 15.50
CA PHE A 171 9.59 -8.58 14.09
C PHE A 171 10.69 -7.72 13.50
N THR A 172 11.25 -8.15 12.37
CA THR A 172 12.19 -7.37 11.58
C THR A 172 11.91 -7.45 10.09
N SER A 173 12.03 -6.31 9.40
CA SER A 173 12.02 -6.26 7.95
C SER A 173 12.79 -5.06 7.43
N ALA A 174 13.56 -5.25 6.37
CA ALA A 174 14.18 -4.15 5.62
C ALA A 174 13.20 -3.47 4.64
N HIS A 175 12.01 -4.04 4.46
CA HIS A 175 11.11 -3.73 3.35
C HIS A 175 9.72 -3.25 3.77
N TYR A 176 9.24 -3.67 4.95
CA TYR A 176 7.92 -3.27 5.47
C TYR A 176 8.01 -2.10 6.44
N SER A 177 6.94 -1.30 6.50
CA SER A 177 6.81 -0.17 7.43
C SER A 177 6.50 -0.65 8.86
N LEU A 178 6.56 0.27 9.83
CA LEU A 178 6.20 -0.02 11.22
C LEU A 178 4.72 -0.41 11.36
N GLU A 179 3.83 0.23 10.61
CA GLU A 179 2.39 -0.06 10.64
C GLU A 179 2.07 -1.42 9.98
N ASP A 180 2.79 -1.78 8.91
CA ASP A 180 2.69 -3.13 8.33
C ASP A 180 3.13 -4.17 9.35
N GLY A 181 4.26 -3.93 10.04
CA GLY A 181 4.76 -4.81 11.10
C GLY A 181 3.77 -5.00 12.25
N LYS A 182 3.13 -3.91 12.72
CA LYS A 182 2.04 -3.99 13.72
C LYS A 182 0.87 -4.83 13.22
N THR A 183 0.50 -4.68 11.96
CA THR A 183 -0.63 -5.38 11.34
C THR A 183 -0.36 -6.88 11.23
N PHE A 184 0.85 -7.27 10.80
CA PHE A 184 1.26 -8.68 10.75
C PHE A 184 1.28 -9.30 12.15
N LEU A 185 1.85 -8.61 13.13
CA LEU A 185 1.87 -9.04 14.52
C LEU A 185 0.48 -9.23 15.10
N LEU A 186 -0.43 -8.29 14.84
CA LEU A 186 -1.79 -8.38 15.35
C LEU A 186 -2.51 -9.60 14.76
N ARG A 187 -2.39 -9.82 13.44
CA ARG A 187 -2.97 -10.99 12.78
C ARG A 187 -2.45 -12.31 13.37
N GLU A 188 -1.15 -12.39 13.62
CA GLU A 188 -0.53 -13.57 14.23
C GLU A 188 -1.07 -13.83 15.65
N LEU A 189 -1.20 -12.78 16.46
CA LEU A 189 -1.78 -12.86 17.81
C LEU A 189 -3.25 -13.30 17.79
N GLN A 190 -4.03 -12.79 16.85
CA GLN A 190 -5.43 -13.21 16.64
C GLN A 190 -5.52 -14.69 16.26
N GLY A 191 -4.65 -15.15 15.37
CA GLY A 191 -4.60 -16.56 14.97
C GLY A 191 -4.18 -17.48 16.11
N ARG A 192 -3.14 -17.12 16.87
CA ARG A 192 -2.54 -17.99 17.88
C ARG A 192 -3.31 -18.06 19.20
N TYR A 193 -3.89 -16.94 19.65
CA TYR A 193 -4.54 -16.83 20.96
C TYR A 193 -6.06 -16.65 20.86
N GLY A 194 -6.65 -16.83 19.67
CA GLY A 194 -8.08 -16.58 19.47
C GLY A 194 -8.49 -15.16 19.84
N LEU A 195 -7.57 -14.20 19.74
CA LEU A 195 -7.79 -12.82 20.18
C LEU A 195 -8.86 -12.16 19.30
N GLU A 196 -9.99 -11.81 19.90
CA GLU A 196 -11.07 -11.04 19.28
C GLU A 196 -11.00 -9.59 19.73
N LEU A 197 -11.08 -8.67 18.77
CA LEU A 197 -11.04 -7.24 19.02
C LEU A 197 -12.33 -6.59 18.52
N GLU A 198 -13.09 -6.01 19.44
CA GLU A 198 -14.33 -5.33 19.16
C GLU A 198 -14.19 -3.85 19.56
N TRP A 199 -14.55 -2.93 18.67
CA TRP A 199 -14.55 -1.51 18.98
C TRP A 199 -15.96 -1.06 19.37
N THR A 200 -16.10 -0.44 20.54
CA THR A 200 -17.36 0.10 21.06
C THR A 200 -17.33 1.63 21.11
N ASN A 201 -18.51 2.26 21.10
CA ASN A 201 -18.68 3.72 21.04
C ASN A 201 -17.93 4.37 19.86
N VAL A 202 -17.83 3.63 18.75
CA VAL A 202 -17.18 4.13 17.55
C VAL A 202 -18.16 5.01 16.80
N GLN A 203 -17.73 6.20 16.41
CA GLN A 203 -18.56 7.09 15.62
C GLN A 203 -18.94 6.40 14.30
N GLU A 204 -20.13 6.69 13.78
CA GLU A 204 -20.53 6.32 12.41
C GLU A 204 -19.89 7.23 11.36
N ALA A 205 -18.62 7.56 11.61
CA ALA A 205 -17.80 8.36 10.75
C ALA A 205 -16.42 7.70 10.62
N TYR A 206 -15.81 7.94 9.48
CA TYR A 206 -14.48 7.48 9.16
C TYR A 206 -13.59 8.68 8.92
N GLN A 207 -12.32 8.53 9.22
CA GLN A 207 -11.30 9.46 8.82
C GLN A 207 -10.45 8.82 7.72
N LEU A 208 -10.19 9.61 6.69
CA LEU A 208 -9.12 9.33 5.75
C LEU A 208 -7.80 9.73 6.42
N ALA A 209 -6.90 8.77 6.62
CA ALA A 209 -5.63 8.95 7.31
C ALA A 209 -4.45 8.48 6.44
N ILE A 210 -3.25 9.01 6.70
CA ILE A 210 -2.02 8.52 6.07
C ILE A 210 -1.52 7.35 6.90
N LYS A 211 -1.43 6.16 6.29
CA LYS A 211 -0.86 4.95 6.91
C LYS A 211 0.60 4.74 6.55
N ASP A 212 0.97 5.13 5.34
CA ASP A 212 2.35 5.09 4.88
C ASP A 212 2.60 6.31 3.99
N SER A 213 3.28 7.31 4.56
CA SER A 213 3.59 8.55 3.84
C SER A 213 4.55 8.34 2.68
N ILE A 214 5.47 7.37 2.79
CA ILE A 214 6.41 7.03 1.72
C ILE A 214 5.65 6.38 0.57
N LEU A 215 4.65 5.53 0.87
CA LEU A 215 3.76 4.96 -0.14
C LEU A 215 2.90 6.04 -0.77
N LEU A 216 2.32 6.92 0.05
CA LEU A 216 1.42 7.94 -0.44
C LEU A 216 2.11 8.90 -1.43
N GLU A 217 3.35 9.29 -1.16
CA GLU A 217 4.14 10.13 -2.07
C GLU A 217 4.29 9.50 -3.45
N THR A 218 4.26 8.18 -3.53
CA THR A 218 4.41 7.46 -4.79
C THR A 218 3.17 7.47 -5.67
N PHE A 219 2.04 7.82 -5.08
CA PHE A 219 0.77 8.01 -5.76
C PHE A 219 0.43 9.49 -5.91
N ARG A 220 1.36 10.40 -5.59
CA ARG A 220 1.18 11.82 -5.91
C ARG A 220 1.31 12.04 -7.40
N THR A 221 0.39 12.82 -7.94
CA THR A 221 0.39 13.23 -9.34
C THR A 221 0.88 14.67 -9.49
N GLY A 222 1.48 14.97 -10.63
CA GLY A 222 1.83 16.33 -11.01
C GLY A 222 0.58 17.18 -11.29
N ALA A 223 0.66 18.48 -11.04
CA ALA A 223 -0.45 19.42 -11.22
C ALA A 223 -0.93 19.52 -12.69
N GLU A 224 -0.10 19.09 -13.64
CA GLU A 224 -0.35 19.20 -15.09
C GLU A 224 -1.26 18.08 -15.64
N LEU A 225 -1.45 16.98 -14.89
CA LEU A 225 -2.37 15.92 -15.32
C LEU A 225 -3.82 16.39 -15.22
N LYS A 226 -4.68 15.97 -16.16
CA LYS A 226 -6.12 16.23 -16.04
C LYS A 226 -6.72 15.33 -14.96
N TYR A 227 -7.77 15.81 -14.30
CA TYR A 227 -8.59 14.94 -13.44
C TYR A 227 -9.26 13.87 -14.31
N ILE A 228 -9.12 12.61 -13.92
CA ILE A 228 -9.77 11.48 -14.58
C ILE A 228 -10.53 10.71 -13.51
N GLU A 229 -11.83 10.53 -13.77
CA GLU A 229 -12.70 9.63 -13.03
C GLU A 229 -13.19 8.56 -13.99
N TYR A 230 -12.68 7.35 -13.82
CA TYR A 230 -13.24 6.18 -14.48
C TYR A 230 -14.01 5.38 -13.45
N LYS A 231 -15.30 5.14 -13.71
CA LYS A 231 -16.16 4.31 -12.86
C LYS A 231 -16.67 3.12 -13.64
N ASP A 232 -16.52 1.96 -13.03
CA ASP A 232 -17.19 0.74 -13.44
C ASP A 232 -18.30 0.44 -12.44
N ASN A 233 -19.52 0.85 -12.78
CA ASN A 233 -20.68 0.69 -11.91
C ASN A 233 -21.07 -0.79 -11.73
N ALA A 234 -20.78 -1.65 -12.70
CA ALA A 234 -21.10 -3.07 -12.61
C ALA A 234 -20.23 -3.77 -11.57
N ASN A 235 -18.93 -3.44 -11.57
CA ASN A 235 -17.97 -3.98 -10.62
C ASN A 235 -17.78 -3.11 -9.36
N LYS A 236 -18.49 -1.99 -9.26
CA LYS A 236 -18.36 -0.98 -8.19
C LYS A 236 -16.91 -0.54 -7.96
N THR A 237 -16.14 -0.36 -9.04
CA THR A 237 -14.75 0.12 -8.93
C THR A 237 -14.60 1.51 -9.53
N ALA A 238 -13.62 2.28 -9.06
CA ALA A 238 -13.24 3.53 -9.69
C ALA A 238 -11.72 3.71 -9.73
N LEU A 239 -11.22 4.31 -10.80
CA LEU A 239 -9.86 4.85 -10.89
C LEU A 239 -9.96 6.38 -10.88
N LEU A 240 -9.33 6.98 -9.87
CA LEU A 240 -9.31 8.41 -9.65
C LEU A 240 -7.89 8.91 -9.87
N VAL A 241 -7.67 9.68 -10.93
CA VAL A 241 -6.36 10.27 -11.24
C VAL A 241 -6.43 11.78 -11.03
N ASN A 242 -5.37 12.33 -10.42
CA ASN A 242 -5.27 13.75 -10.09
C ASN A 242 -6.39 14.25 -9.16
N ILE A 243 -6.83 13.41 -8.22
CA ILE A 243 -7.86 13.75 -7.24
C ILE A 243 -7.24 14.47 -6.03
N THR A 244 -7.90 15.51 -5.51
CA THR A 244 -7.45 16.17 -4.28
C THR A 244 -7.87 15.35 -3.05
N PRO A 245 -7.14 15.41 -1.93
CA PRO A 245 -7.57 14.83 -0.65
C PRO A 245 -9.02 15.10 -0.27
N ALA A 246 -9.46 16.36 -0.42
CA ALA A 246 -10.82 16.78 -0.08
C ALA A 246 -11.87 16.25 -1.07
N ASN A 247 -11.51 16.09 -2.35
CA ASN A 247 -12.40 15.48 -3.33
C ASN A 247 -12.47 13.97 -3.12
N LEU A 248 -11.36 13.33 -2.74
CA LEU A 248 -11.32 11.90 -2.41
C LEU A 248 -12.22 11.59 -1.21
N SER A 249 -12.14 12.36 -0.12
CA SER A 249 -13.04 12.14 1.03
C SER A 249 -14.51 12.32 0.65
N ARG A 250 -14.86 13.35 -0.12
CA ARG A 250 -16.22 13.55 -0.65
C ARG A 250 -16.68 12.40 -1.54
N PHE A 251 -15.78 11.88 -2.36
CA PHE A 251 -16.04 10.73 -3.22
C PHE A 251 -16.32 9.48 -2.37
N LEU A 252 -15.45 9.17 -1.41
CA LEU A 252 -15.63 8.05 -0.48
C LEU A 252 -16.96 8.15 0.28
N THR A 253 -17.32 9.34 0.78
CA THR A 253 -18.59 9.56 1.47
C THR A 253 -19.78 9.19 0.60
N ARG A 254 -19.76 9.61 -0.67
CA ARG A 254 -20.85 9.36 -1.61
C ARG A 254 -20.95 7.88 -2.02
N GLU A 255 -19.83 7.24 -2.35
CA GLU A 255 -19.87 5.86 -2.86
C GLU A 255 -20.09 4.82 -1.75
N LEU A 256 -19.68 5.11 -0.51
CA LEU A 256 -19.81 4.18 0.61
C LEU A 256 -21.02 4.46 1.50
N ASP A 257 -21.72 5.57 1.28
CA ASP A 257 -22.85 6.04 2.10
C ASP A 257 -22.50 6.14 3.61
N VAL A 258 -21.30 6.66 3.90
CA VAL A 258 -20.80 6.87 5.28
C VAL A 258 -20.09 8.21 5.37
N SER A 259 -20.10 8.87 6.53
CA SER A 259 -19.37 10.12 6.71
C SER A 259 -17.85 9.87 6.67
N VAL A 260 -17.14 10.49 5.73
CA VAL A 260 -15.67 10.46 5.64
C VAL A 260 -15.07 11.85 5.80
N VAL A 261 -14.34 12.04 6.90
CA VAL A 261 -13.59 13.26 7.21
C VAL A 261 -12.19 13.15 6.61
N ASN A 262 -11.75 14.18 5.91
CA ASN A 262 -10.38 14.30 5.46
C ASN A 262 -9.45 14.65 6.64
N ASN A 263 -8.67 13.70 7.14
CA ASN A 263 -7.66 13.92 8.19
C ASN A 263 -6.22 13.71 7.66
N ILE A 264 -6.03 13.74 6.33
CA ILE A 264 -4.69 13.70 5.75
C ILE A 264 -4.10 15.11 5.69
N ASN A 265 -3.01 15.32 6.44
CA ASN A 265 -2.31 16.61 6.52
C ASN A 265 -1.42 16.83 5.28
N LEU A 266 -2.05 16.88 4.10
CA LEU A 266 -1.41 17.23 2.84
C LEU A 266 -1.84 18.64 2.40
N PRO A 267 -0.97 19.37 1.67
CA PRO A 267 -1.37 20.64 1.06
C PRO A 267 -2.64 20.48 0.21
N GLN A 268 -3.48 21.50 0.14
CA GLN A 268 -4.69 21.46 -0.71
C GLN A 268 -4.38 21.30 -2.21
N SER A 269 -3.16 21.69 -2.61
CA SER A 269 -2.61 21.48 -3.94
C SER A 269 -2.13 20.04 -4.19
N ALA A 270 -2.05 19.20 -3.15
CA ALA A 270 -1.70 17.80 -3.34
C ALA A 270 -2.75 17.12 -4.22
N ARG A 271 -2.23 16.29 -5.13
CA ARG A 271 -3.03 15.50 -6.05
C ARG A 271 -2.59 14.07 -5.93
N LEU A 272 -3.56 13.19 -5.88
CA LEU A 272 -3.40 11.78 -5.64
C LEU A 272 -3.93 10.99 -6.82
N LYS A 273 -3.43 9.78 -6.93
CA LYS A 273 -3.99 8.73 -7.76
C LYS A 273 -4.44 7.60 -6.86
N VAL A 274 -5.71 7.21 -6.98
CA VAL A 274 -6.30 6.16 -6.15
C VAL A 274 -7.19 5.26 -6.99
N GLU A 275 -6.88 3.97 -7.00
CA GLU A 275 -7.79 2.91 -7.43
C GLU A 275 -8.62 2.46 -6.22
N MET A 276 -9.93 2.37 -6.43
CA MET A 276 -10.90 2.11 -5.39
C MET A 276 -11.85 1.00 -5.79
N ASP A 277 -12.08 0.07 -4.88
CA ASP A 277 -13.17 -0.90 -4.92
C ASP A 277 -14.21 -0.53 -3.85
N PHE A 278 -15.45 -0.35 -4.26
CA PHE A 278 -16.60 0.02 -3.44
C PHE A 278 -17.61 -1.11 -3.29
N ALA A 279 -17.25 -2.35 -3.63
CA ALA A 279 -18.10 -3.52 -3.38
C ALA A 279 -18.49 -3.64 -1.90
N SER A 280 -17.59 -3.23 -1.01
CA SER A 280 -17.83 -3.12 0.42
C SER A 280 -16.91 -2.08 1.08
N LEU A 281 -17.20 -1.70 2.32
CA LEU A 281 -16.29 -0.89 3.14
C LEU A 281 -14.91 -1.56 3.33
N ALA A 282 -14.88 -2.90 3.42
CA ALA A 282 -13.62 -3.64 3.54
C ALA A 282 -12.79 -3.53 2.26
N SER A 283 -13.43 -3.67 1.09
CA SER A 283 -12.78 -3.50 -0.22
C SER A 283 -12.22 -2.09 -0.41
N ALA A 284 -12.94 -1.07 0.07
CA ALA A 284 -12.50 0.31 -0.01
C ALA A 284 -11.29 0.58 0.91
N ARG A 285 -11.28 -0.01 2.12
CA ARG A 285 -10.14 0.04 3.02
C ARG A 285 -8.90 -0.62 2.45
N GLU A 286 -9.06 -1.81 1.88
CA GLU A 286 -7.99 -2.53 1.21
C GLU A 286 -7.44 -1.71 0.03
N SER A 287 -8.33 -1.11 -0.76
CA SER A 287 -7.97 -0.21 -1.84
C SER A 287 -7.17 0.99 -1.37
N LEU A 288 -7.60 1.68 -0.31
CA LEU A 288 -6.85 2.81 0.24
C LEU A 288 -5.49 2.39 0.83
N ALA A 289 -5.42 1.24 1.50
CA ALA A 289 -4.18 0.71 2.06
C ALA A 289 -3.12 0.49 0.97
N ARG A 290 -3.52 0.03 -0.22
CA ARG A 290 -2.64 -0.08 -1.41
C ARG A 290 -2.01 1.25 -1.82
N HIS A 291 -2.58 2.39 -1.38
CA HIS A 291 -2.13 3.75 -1.69
C HIS A 291 -1.48 4.47 -0.49
N GLY A 292 -1.20 3.75 0.61
CA GLY A 292 -0.65 4.37 1.81
C GLY A 292 -1.67 5.20 2.60
N LEU A 293 -2.95 5.07 2.25
CA LEU A 293 -4.06 5.71 2.92
C LEU A 293 -4.81 4.68 3.77
N GLY A 294 -5.52 5.15 4.77
CA GLY A 294 -6.41 4.34 5.59
C GLY A 294 -7.78 4.97 5.66
N LEU A 295 -8.82 4.14 5.64
CA LEU A 295 -10.17 4.54 6.05
C LEU A 295 -10.47 3.96 7.42
N GLU A 296 -10.15 4.74 8.43
CA GLU A 296 -10.25 4.31 9.81
C GLU A 296 -11.54 4.83 10.40
N ARG A 297 -12.25 3.98 11.13
CA ARG A 297 -13.41 4.46 11.88
C ARG A 297 -12.90 5.48 12.90
N ILE A 298 -13.58 6.61 13.05
CA ILE A 298 -13.19 7.62 14.02
C ILE A 298 -13.39 7.02 15.40
N LYS A 299 -12.26 6.73 16.01
CA LYS A 299 -12.17 6.11 17.33
C LYS A 299 -11.97 7.16 18.40
N GLU A 300 -12.07 8.46 18.12
CA GLU A 300 -11.95 9.45 19.18
C GLU A 300 -13.05 9.22 20.22
N GLY A 301 -12.66 8.94 21.46
CA GLY A 301 -13.56 8.49 22.53
C GLY A 301 -14.00 7.01 22.49
N ALA A 302 -13.67 6.25 21.45
CA ALA A 302 -14.04 4.83 21.34
C ALA A 302 -13.24 3.95 22.31
N THR A 303 -13.80 2.82 22.72
CA THR A 303 -13.13 1.84 23.58
C THR A 303 -12.93 0.55 22.80
N VAL A 304 -11.82 -0.16 23.04
CA VAL A 304 -11.57 -1.50 22.49
C VAL A 304 -11.92 -2.51 23.55
N VAL A 305 -12.80 -3.45 23.24
CA VAL A 305 -13.01 -4.66 24.01
C VAL A 305 -12.17 -5.76 23.37
N ALA A 306 -11.23 -6.32 24.13
CA ALA A 306 -10.41 -7.44 23.71
C ALA A 306 -10.83 -8.70 24.49
N ARG A 307 -11.05 -9.80 23.76
CA ARG A 307 -11.42 -11.11 24.32
C ARG A 307 -10.40 -12.16 23.90
N LEU A 308 -10.09 -13.09 24.79
CA LEU A 308 -9.34 -14.30 24.50
C LEU A 308 -10.30 -15.50 24.52
N ARG A 309 -10.12 -16.44 23.58
CA ARG A 309 -10.91 -17.67 23.50
C ARG A 309 -10.03 -18.90 23.65
#